data_AF-A0AA36GYT6-F1
#
_entry.id   AF-A0AA36GYT6-F1
#
_cell.length_a   1.000
_cell.length_b   1.000
_cell.length_c   1.000
_cell.angle_alpha   90.00
_cell.angle_beta   90.00
_cell.angle_gamma   90.00
#
_symmetry.space_group_name_H-M   'P 1'
#
loop_
_entity.id
_entity.type
_entity.pdbx_description
1 polymer ?
#
loop_
_entity_poly.entity_id
_entity_poly.type
_entity_poly.pdbx_seq_one_letter_code
_entity_poly.pdbx_strand_id
1 'polypeptide(L)'
;MLSLEYLAIAVKLAMLLASVGEAAYCDQGKVEEDEVNKVLSIVNDRRSQVVRGDQQNGHSGSNLPPGKNMNQLYWSCDLENTAAKQLNGQCLENAPAPAPSDKSQIFSKDYFYEGFPQKSISEVLNSFLVIIDNAELSDTGEDVKVSVETLREYANLINPETTEVGCTTTTCSSQEYTEYTIYCLTNQRSLEVGETIYEKGNGGCDSCPRTNTACPSNEGMTDKLRMHFKDTHNFRRSELAFGRIQKNNGNYLPTAGNMFKLEYNCELEAGAIERAKQCPRLKSAQSSRPGIGENFRRIPITEGFPTYRDAIKEVVTRWWNVVRHCSGIGMAAVFREKHVGTAIVSFTQMAWATTRYLGCSIAKCESDYVAVCRYQPRGNIVEENVYKPGTTCTLCTTSCDTNLGLCL
;
A
#
# COMPACT_ATOMS: atom_id res chain seq x y z
N MET A 1 -25.84 54.07 -8.41
CA MET A 1 -24.42 53.73 -8.22
C MET A 1 -24.34 52.68 -7.12
N LEU A 2 -24.60 51.42 -7.50
CA LEU A 2 -24.59 50.24 -6.64
C LEU A 2 -23.70 49.23 -7.37
N SER A 3 -22.38 49.39 -7.30
CA SER A 3 -21.48 48.52 -8.10
C SER A 3 -20.06 48.33 -7.58
N LEU A 4 -19.76 48.61 -6.30
CA LEU A 4 -18.39 48.42 -5.79
C LEU A 4 -18.28 47.68 -4.43
N GLU A 5 -19.36 47.58 -3.64
CA GLU A 5 -19.29 46.87 -2.34
C GLU A 5 -19.58 45.36 -2.43
N TYR A 6 -20.27 44.88 -3.46
CA TYR A 6 -20.56 43.44 -3.63
C TYR A 6 -19.36 42.63 -4.16
N LEU A 7 -18.40 43.26 -4.84
CA LEU A 7 -17.20 42.55 -5.33
C LEU A 7 -16.19 42.26 -4.20
N ALA A 8 -16.15 43.09 -3.15
CA ALA A 8 -15.22 42.91 -2.04
C ALA A 8 -15.61 41.75 -1.11
N ILE A 9 -16.90 41.40 -1.04
CA ILE A 9 -17.39 40.27 -0.23
C ILE A 9 -17.24 38.95 -1.00
N ALA A 10 -17.44 38.94 -2.32
CA ALA A 10 -17.24 37.76 -3.16
C ALA A 10 -15.76 37.33 -3.25
N VAL A 11 -14.81 38.28 -3.22
CA VAL A 11 -13.37 37.98 -3.23
C VAL A 11 -12.86 37.54 -1.84
N LYS A 12 -13.50 37.97 -0.75
CA LYS A 12 -13.19 37.47 0.61
C LYS A 12 -13.80 36.08 0.91
N LEU A 13 -14.84 35.66 0.19
CA LEU A 13 -15.39 34.30 0.32
C LEU A 13 -14.74 33.28 -0.63
N ALA A 14 -13.93 33.72 -1.60
CA ALA A 14 -13.19 32.86 -2.53
C ALA A 14 -11.75 32.52 -2.09
N MET A 15 -11.28 33.03 -0.94
CA MET A 15 -9.95 32.74 -0.36
C MET A 15 -10.01 31.94 0.95
N LEU A 16 -11.00 31.07 1.11
CA LEU A 16 -11.03 30.04 2.15
C LEU A 16 -11.40 28.68 1.55
N LEU A 17 -10.79 28.34 0.41
CA LEU A 17 -10.43 26.95 0.14
C LEU A 17 -9.02 26.76 0.69
N ALA A 18 -8.91 26.75 2.02
CA ALA A 18 -7.77 26.11 2.64
C ALA A 18 -7.87 24.64 2.21
N SER A 19 -6.89 24.18 1.44
CA SER A 19 -6.63 22.77 1.23
C SER A 19 -6.67 22.09 2.60
N VAL A 20 -7.71 21.28 2.83
CA VAL A 20 -7.71 20.36 3.96
C VAL A 20 -6.63 19.34 3.60
N GLY A 21 -5.39 19.59 4.01
CA GLY A 21 -4.30 18.61 3.91
C GLY A 21 -4.73 17.34 4.64
N GLU A 22 -4.25 16.19 4.17
CA GLU A 22 -4.61 14.93 4.80
C GLU A 22 -4.08 14.89 6.23
N ALA A 23 -4.74 14.15 7.12
CA ALA A 23 -4.27 14.03 8.50
C ALA A 23 -2.90 13.35 8.51
N ALA A 24 -1.97 13.91 9.30
CA ALA A 24 -0.68 13.27 9.53
C ALA A 24 -0.87 11.88 10.15
N TYR A 25 -0.01 10.93 9.78
CA TYR A 25 -0.06 9.55 10.27
C TYR A 25 0.16 9.48 11.79
N CYS A 26 1.08 10.31 12.30
CA CYS A 26 1.40 10.40 13.71
C CYS A 26 0.78 11.64 14.35
N ASP A 27 0.42 11.55 15.63
CA ASP A 27 0.05 12.72 16.43
C ASP A 27 1.22 13.72 16.45
N GLN A 28 0.97 14.95 16.00
CA GLN A 28 1.97 16.01 15.77
C GLN A 28 3.00 15.72 14.66
N GLY A 29 2.79 14.66 13.88
CA GLY A 29 3.57 14.33 12.71
C GLY A 29 3.39 15.32 11.57
N LYS A 30 4.27 15.22 10.57
CA LYS A 30 4.21 16.02 9.34
C LYS A 30 4.00 15.16 8.09
N VAL A 31 4.08 13.84 8.23
CA VAL A 31 3.95 12.91 7.11
C VAL A 31 2.53 12.37 7.05
N GLU A 32 1.90 12.51 5.89
CA GLU A 32 0.55 12.00 5.63
C GLU A 32 0.53 10.47 5.57
N GLU A 33 -0.58 9.84 5.96
CA GLU A 33 -0.73 8.39 6.01
C GLU A 33 -0.50 7.70 4.66
N ASP A 34 -0.94 8.28 3.54
CA ASP A 34 -0.66 7.74 2.20
C ASP A 34 0.86 7.67 1.93
N GLU A 35 1.60 8.70 2.33
CA GLU A 35 3.04 8.75 2.14
C GLU A 35 3.77 7.72 3.02
N VAL A 36 3.36 7.57 4.28
CA VAL A 36 3.85 6.49 5.15
C VAL A 36 3.64 5.12 4.50
N ASN A 37 2.43 4.86 3.99
CA ASN A 37 2.09 3.59 3.35
C ASN A 37 2.93 3.33 2.09
N LYS A 38 3.21 4.36 1.27
CA LYS A 38 4.11 4.24 0.11
C LYS A 38 5.53 3.90 0.52
N VAL A 39 6.09 4.59 1.52
CA VAL A 39 7.44 4.31 2.04
C VAL A 39 7.54 2.85 2.51
N LEU A 40 6.61 2.43 3.37
CA LEU A 40 6.59 1.05 3.88
C LEU A 40 6.44 0.03 2.75
N SER A 41 5.61 0.31 1.74
CA SER A 41 5.44 -0.59 0.60
C SER A 41 6.73 -0.73 -0.20
N ILE A 42 7.39 0.38 -0.56
CA ILE A 42 8.58 0.36 -1.41
C ILE A 42 9.74 -0.35 -0.72
N VAL A 43 10.01 -0.01 0.55
CA VAL A 43 11.16 -0.59 1.27
C VAL A 43 10.89 -2.07 1.58
N ASN A 44 9.68 -2.44 2.02
CA ASN A 44 9.38 -3.85 2.29
C ASN A 44 9.34 -4.71 1.02
N ASP A 45 8.93 -4.15 -0.13
CA ASP A 45 8.99 -4.85 -1.42
C ASP A 45 10.43 -5.14 -1.81
N ARG A 46 11.34 -4.18 -1.63
CA ARG A 46 12.78 -4.36 -1.86
C ARG A 46 13.38 -5.39 -0.90
N ARG A 47 13.09 -5.29 0.39
CA ARG A 47 13.48 -6.28 1.43
C ARG A 47 13.02 -7.69 1.06
N SER A 48 11.80 -7.83 0.52
CA SER A 48 11.28 -9.10 0.03
C SER A 48 12.04 -9.62 -1.20
N GLN A 49 12.46 -8.76 -2.13
CA GLN A 49 13.27 -9.18 -3.28
C GLN A 49 14.65 -9.71 -2.86
N VAL A 50 15.31 -9.03 -1.92
CA VAL A 50 16.60 -9.44 -1.35
C VAL A 50 16.49 -10.84 -0.74
N VAL A 51 15.48 -11.08 0.10
CA VAL A 51 15.29 -12.40 0.70
C VAL A 51 15.13 -13.47 -0.37
N ARG A 52 14.34 -13.24 -1.42
CA ARG A 52 14.11 -14.24 -2.48
C ARG A 52 15.29 -14.46 -3.42
N GLY A 53 16.31 -13.60 -3.38
CA GLY A 53 17.40 -13.60 -4.36
C GLY A 53 16.97 -13.05 -5.73
N ASP A 54 15.94 -12.19 -5.76
CA ASP A 54 15.46 -11.55 -6.98
C ASP A 54 16.13 -10.19 -7.25
N GLN A 55 16.87 -9.67 -6.27
CA GLN A 55 17.49 -8.36 -6.31
C GLN A 55 18.78 -8.41 -7.14
N GLN A 56 18.93 -7.56 -8.16
CA GLN A 56 20.19 -7.40 -8.88
C GLN A 56 21.30 -6.79 -8.00
N ASN A 57 22.55 -7.20 -8.24
CA ASN A 57 23.74 -6.72 -7.55
C ASN A 57 24.72 -6.05 -8.53
N GLY A 58 24.56 -4.75 -8.73
CA GLY A 58 25.33 -3.97 -9.71
C GLY A 58 24.99 -4.26 -11.17
N HIS A 59 25.81 -3.72 -12.07
CA HIS A 59 25.56 -3.73 -13.53
C HIS A 59 25.80 -5.09 -14.20
N SER A 60 26.35 -6.07 -13.48
CA SER A 60 26.65 -7.40 -14.04
C SER A 60 25.40 -8.19 -14.41
N GLY A 61 24.24 -7.79 -13.87
CA GLY A 61 22.96 -8.49 -14.03
C GLY A 61 22.82 -9.73 -13.14
N SER A 62 23.84 -10.07 -12.33
CA SER A 62 23.75 -11.14 -11.33
C SER A 62 22.91 -10.68 -10.15
N ASN A 63 22.10 -11.58 -9.60
CA ASN A 63 21.32 -11.27 -8.40
C ASN A 63 22.14 -11.50 -7.14
N LEU A 64 21.83 -10.71 -6.11
CA LEU A 64 22.19 -10.99 -4.74
C LEU A 64 21.73 -12.40 -4.34
N PRO A 65 22.54 -13.13 -3.55
CA PRO A 65 22.13 -14.41 -3.00
C PRO A 65 20.89 -14.23 -2.10
N PRO A 66 20.01 -15.25 -2.01
CA PRO A 66 18.85 -15.15 -1.14
C PRO A 66 19.27 -14.95 0.33
N GLY A 67 18.56 -14.08 1.03
CA GLY A 67 18.77 -13.84 2.46
C GLY A 67 18.18 -14.94 3.34
N LYS A 68 18.82 -15.20 4.47
CA LYS A 68 18.32 -16.10 5.51
C LYS A 68 17.05 -15.58 6.16
N ASN A 69 17.00 -14.32 6.56
CA ASN A 69 15.82 -13.71 7.18
C ASN A 69 15.75 -12.21 6.87
N MET A 70 14.54 -11.65 6.95
CA MET A 70 14.31 -10.22 6.82
C MET A 70 13.03 -9.84 7.54
N ASN A 71 13.17 -9.01 8.56
CA ASN A 71 12.02 -8.51 9.29
C ASN A 71 11.25 -7.49 8.44
N GLN A 72 9.94 -7.41 8.65
CA GLN A 72 9.13 -6.34 8.07
C GLN A 72 9.47 -5.01 8.75
N LEU A 73 9.61 -3.96 7.95
CA LEU A 73 9.79 -2.59 8.39
C LEU A 73 8.44 -1.96 8.71
N TYR A 74 8.35 -1.27 9.84
CA TYR A 74 7.17 -0.52 10.30
C TYR A 74 7.48 0.97 10.44
N TRP A 75 6.43 1.81 10.44
CA TRP A 75 6.59 3.24 10.71
C TRP A 75 6.61 3.51 12.21
N SER A 76 7.57 4.30 12.68
CA SER A 76 7.68 4.71 14.08
C SER A 76 7.46 6.21 14.24
N CYS A 77 6.39 6.56 14.95
CA CYS A 77 6.10 7.94 15.32
C CYS A 77 7.19 8.55 16.21
N ASP A 78 7.87 7.75 17.03
CA ASP A 78 8.97 8.23 17.85
C ASP A 78 10.18 8.62 16.99
N LEU A 79 10.48 7.84 15.96
CA LEU A 79 11.54 8.17 14.99
C LEU A 79 11.17 9.39 14.14
N GLU A 80 9.92 9.48 13.65
CA GLU A 80 9.43 10.66 12.92
C GLU A 80 9.56 11.93 13.77
N ASN A 81 9.07 11.88 15.02
CA ASN A 81 9.13 13.02 15.94
C ASN A 81 10.58 13.38 16.31
N THR A 82 11.45 12.39 16.45
CA THR A 82 12.88 12.61 16.69
C THR A 82 13.53 13.30 15.48
N ALA A 83 13.23 12.83 14.27
CA ALA A 83 13.72 13.43 13.04
C ALA A 83 13.24 14.89 12.88
N ALA A 84 11.96 15.14 13.15
CA ALA A 84 11.36 16.48 13.14
C ALA A 84 12.04 17.43 14.14
N LYS A 85 12.30 16.96 15.37
CA LYS A 85 13.02 17.74 16.39
C LYS A 85 14.45 18.07 15.97
N GLN A 86 15.15 17.12 15.33
CA GLN A 86 16.53 17.34 14.86
C GLN A 86 16.61 18.31 13.68
N LEU A 87 15.64 18.31 12.77
CA LEU A 87 15.55 19.35 11.74
C LEU A 87 15.16 20.71 12.32
N ASN A 88 14.42 20.75 13.43
CA ASN A 88 13.95 21.97 14.09
C ASN A 88 13.26 22.96 13.13
N GLY A 89 12.55 22.44 12.12
CA GLY A 89 11.89 23.26 11.09
C GLY A 89 12.84 24.02 10.16
N GLN A 90 14.10 23.60 10.04
CA GLN A 90 15.10 24.20 9.15
C GLN A 90 15.39 23.29 7.94
N CYS A 91 15.69 23.91 6.80
CA CYS A 91 16.29 23.22 5.66
C CYS A 91 17.80 23.28 5.84
N LEU A 92 18.37 22.20 6.36
CA LEU A 92 19.80 22.13 6.68
C LEU A 92 20.60 21.89 5.40
N GLU A 93 21.85 22.35 5.36
CA GLU A 93 22.77 22.02 4.27
C GLU A 93 23.27 20.58 4.35
N ASN A 94 23.40 20.05 5.56
CA ASN A 94 23.91 18.71 5.83
C ASN A 94 23.01 18.00 6.85
N ALA A 95 23.17 16.67 6.95
CA ALA A 95 22.49 15.88 7.97
C ALA A 95 22.76 16.43 9.38
N PRO A 96 21.76 16.40 10.29
CA PRO A 96 21.93 16.83 11.67
C PRO A 96 23.14 16.17 12.36
N ALA A 97 23.98 17.01 12.97
CA ALA A 97 25.18 16.59 13.69
C ALA A 97 25.08 16.87 15.20
N PRO A 98 25.60 15.98 16.08
CA PRO A 98 26.21 14.69 15.74
C PRO A 98 25.15 13.66 15.30
N ALA A 99 25.57 12.72 14.45
CA ALA A 99 24.72 11.59 14.08
C ALA A 99 24.37 10.76 15.33
N PRO A 100 23.10 10.30 15.50
CA PRO A 100 22.76 9.39 16.58
C PRO A 100 23.61 8.12 16.49
N SER A 101 24.25 7.73 17.59
CA SER A 101 25.11 6.54 17.61
C SER A 101 24.35 5.23 17.42
N ASP A 102 23.05 5.23 17.71
CA ASP A 102 22.15 4.07 17.67
C ASP A 102 21.13 4.13 16.53
N LYS A 103 21.22 5.12 15.63
CA LYS A 103 20.27 5.30 14.50
C LYS A 103 20.98 5.66 13.22
N SER A 104 20.60 5.04 12.12
CA SER A 104 21.04 5.41 10.79
C SER A 104 20.23 6.59 10.31
N GLN A 105 20.91 7.54 9.66
CA GLN A 105 20.29 8.71 9.07
C GLN A 105 20.13 8.50 7.57
N ILE A 106 19.02 8.99 7.01
CA ILE A 106 18.89 9.21 5.57
C ILE A 106 18.50 10.67 5.41
N PHE A 107 19.30 11.42 4.67
CA PHE A 107 19.16 12.85 4.52
C PHE A 107 19.17 13.23 3.04
N SER A 108 18.21 14.07 2.64
CA SER A 108 18.16 14.62 1.29
C SER A 108 17.72 16.07 1.36
N LYS A 109 18.48 16.94 0.70
CA LYS A 109 18.13 18.34 0.43
C LYS A 109 17.96 18.49 -1.08
N ASP A 110 16.91 19.20 -1.49
CA ASP A 110 16.71 19.57 -2.89
C ASP A 110 15.86 20.85 -2.96
N TYR A 111 15.63 21.37 -4.16
CA TYR A 111 14.80 22.55 -4.41
C TYR A 111 13.72 22.25 -5.44
N PHE A 112 12.62 23.01 -5.41
CA PHE A 112 11.54 22.91 -6.37
C PHE A 112 11.06 24.28 -6.82
N TYR A 113 10.48 24.33 -8.02
CA TYR A 113 9.93 25.52 -8.65
C TYR A 113 8.71 25.14 -9.49
N GLU A 114 7.97 26.13 -9.96
CA GLU A 114 6.73 25.91 -10.70
C GLU A 114 6.97 25.04 -11.94
N GLY A 115 6.29 23.88 -12.01
CA GLY A 115 6.47 22.87 -13.07
C GLY A 115 7.35 21.67 -12.70
N PHE A 116 8.11 21.73 -11.60
CA PHE A 116 8.89 20.62 -11.05
C PHE A 116 8.53 20.45 -9.56
N PRO A 117 7.61 19.54 -9.22
CA PRO A 117 7.13 19.41 -7.84
C PRO A 117 8.20 18.86 -6.90
N GLN A 118 8.05 19.15 -5.60
CA GLN A 118 8.83 18.54 -4.53
C GLN A 118 8.77 17.00 -4.62
N LYS A 119 9.93 16.32 -4.52
CA LYS A 119 9.94 14.86 -4.37
C LYS A 119 9.35 14.46 -3.03
N SER A 120 8.51 13.45 -3.07
CA SER A 120 7.98 12.77 -1.89
C SER A 120 9.08 11.98 -1.16
N ILE A 121 8.82 11.59 0.09
CA ILE A 121 9.73 10.80 0.91
C ILE A 121 9.97 9.43 0.25
N SER A 122 8.91 8.81 -0.25
CA SER A 122 8.89 7.55 -0.97
C SER A 122 9.74 7.59 -2.23
N GLU A 123 9.72 8.69 -3.00
CA GLU A 123 10.60 8.89 -4.15
C GLU A 123 12.09 8.99 -3.74
N VAL A 124 12.38 9.71 -2.64
CA VAL A 124 13.75 9.84 -2.13
C VAL A 124 14.27 8.50 -1.63
N LEU A 125 13.54 7.78 -0.78
CA LEU A 125 13.97 6.44 -0.35
C LEU A 125 14.13 5.49 -1.55
N ASN A 126 13.23 5.54 -2.52
CA ASN A 126 13.37 4.73 -3.74
C ASN A 126 14.66 5.06 -4.50
N SER A 127 15.07 6.34 -4.55
CA SER A 127 16.34 6.73 -5.19
C SER A 127 17.56 6.10 -4.53
N PHE A 128 17.56 5.93 -3.20
CA PHE A 128 18.62 5.18 -2.49
C PHE A 128 18.53 3.68 -2.77
N LEU A 129 17.31 3.14 -2.87
CA LEU A 129 17.10 1.71 -3.13
C LEU A 129 17.53 1.25 -4.53
N VAL A 130 17.56 2.14 -5.52
CA VAL A 130 18.00 1.82 -6.90
C VAL A 130 19.51 2.02 -7.12
N ILE A 131 20.26 2.53 -6.15
CA ILE A 131 21.72 2.68 -6.27
C ILE A 131 22.40 1.33 -6.48
N ILE A 132 21.85 0.25 -5.89
CA ILE A 132 22.30 -1.13 -6.06
C ILE A 132 22.31 -1.60 -7.53
N ASP A 133 21.56 -0.94 -8.41
CA ASP A 133 21.55 -1.31 -9.84
C ASP A 133 22.82 -0.77 -10.56
N ASN A 134 23.55 0.15 -9.93
CA ASN A 134 24.78 0.77 -10.45
C ASN A 134 26.03 0.50 -9.59
N ALA A 135 25.87 0.00 -8.37
CA ALA A 135 26.96 -0.37 -7.48
C ALA A 135 26.69 -1.76 -6.88
N GLU A 136 27.74 -2.56 -6.69
CA GLU A 136 27.62 -3.94 -6.20
C GLU A 136 27.98 -4.04 -4.72
N LEU A 137 27.18 -4.76 -3.94
CA LEU A 137 27.53 -5.24 -2.60
C LEU A 137 28.51 -6.39 -2.69
N SER A 138 29.29 -6.60 -1.62
CA SER A 138 30.16 -7.77 -1.53
C SER A 138 29.32 -8.97 -1.11
N ASP A 139 29.24 -9.97 -1.97
CA ASP A 139 28.54 -11.23 -1.72
C ASP A 139 29.51 -12.41 -1.71
N THR A 140 30.78 -12.19 -1.35
CA THR A 140 31.77 -13.27 -1.20
C THR A 140 31.67 -13.90 0.20
N GLY A 141 31.62 -15.23 0.28
CA GLY A 141 31.54 -15.96 1.57
C GLY A 141 30.10 -16.29 1.99
N GLU A 142 29.83 -16.33 3.29
CA GLU A 142 28.50 -16.68 3.86
C GLU A 142 27.56 -15.47 4.02
N ASP A 143 28.09 -14.26 3.93
CA ASP A 143 27.37 -13.02 4.21
C ASP A 143 27.33 -12.11 2.98
N VAL A 144 26.36 -11.20 2.95
CA VAL A 144 26.38 -10.03 2.08
C VAL A 144 26.75 -8.80 2.90
N LYS A 145 27.75 -8.05 2.44
CA LYS A 145 28.41 -6.97 3.17
C LYS A 145 28.37 -5.66 2.40
N VAL A 146 28.41 -4.56 3.14
CA VAL A 146 28.59 -3.22 2.57
C VAL A 146 29.96 -3.17 1.89
N SER A 147 29.99 -2.85 0.60
CA SER A 147 31.21 -2.80 -0.21
C SER A 147 31.75 -1.38 -0.39
N VAL A 148 30.84 -0.40 -0.53
CA VAL A 148 31.14 0.99 -0.83
C VAL A 148 30.22 1.92 -0.07
N GLU A 149 30.73 3.12 0.23
CA GLU A 149 30.03 4.15 1.00
C GLU A 149 28.68 4.54 0.41
N THR A 150 28.58 4.61 -0.92
CA THR A 150 27.35 5.02 -1.62
C THR A 150 26.19 4.04 -1.48
N LEU A 151 26.44 2.82 -0.98
CA LEU A 151 25.41 1.81 -0.69
C LEU A 151 25.01 1.77 0.78
N ARG A 152 25.49 2.70 1.61
CA ARG A 152 25.21 2.73 3.05
C ARG A 152 23.71 2.87 3.34
N GLU A 153 23.02 3.80 2.69
CA GLU A 153 21.58 4.00 2.90
C GLU A 153 20.77 2.81 2.38
N TYR A 154 21.18 2.24 1.23
CA TYR A 154 20.61 0.99 0.72
C TYR A 154 20.73 -0.13 1.77
N ALA A 155 21.95 -0.35 2.28
CA ALA A 155 22.26 -1.36 3.28
C ALA A 155 21.46 -1.16 4.57
N ASN A 156 21.36 0.07 5.07
CA ASN A 156 20.59 0.38 6.28
C ASN A 156 19.09 0.07 6.10
N LEU A 157 18.51 0.33 4.92
CA LEU A 157 17.10 0.04 4.61
C LEU A 157 16.81 -1.46 4.40
N ILE A 158 17.78 -2.22 3.91
CA ILE A 158 17.66 -3.68 3.69
C ILE A 158 18.31 -4.52 4.79
N ASN A 159 18.77 -3.92 5.88
CA ASN A 159 19.30 -4.65 7.03
C ASN A 159 18.14 -5.38 7.77
N PRO A 160 18.17 -6.72 7.93
CA PRO A 160 17.15 -7.48 8.66
C PRO A 160 16.89 -6.99 10.08
N GLU A 161 17.90 -6.44 10.76
CA GLU A 161 17.79 -5.92 12.12
C GLU A 161 17.05 -4.58 12.17
N THR A 162 16.96 -3.86 11.05
CA THR A 162 16.15 -2.64 10.94
C THR A 162 14.68 -3.00 10.84
N THR A 163 13.91 -2.69 11.89
CA THR A 163 12.46 -3.01 11.97
C THR A 163 11.58 -1.78 11.97
N GLU A 164 12.15 -0.58 12.16
CA GLU A 164 11.38 0.66 12.20
C GLU A 164 12.08 1.79 11.42
N VAL A 165 11.27 2.62 10.78
CA VAL A 165 11.70 3.87 10.14
C VAL A 165 10.72 4.98 10.51
N GLY A 166 11.20 6.21 10.64
CA GLY A 166 10.36 7.39 10.73
C GLY A 166 11.03 8.55 10.02
N CYS A 167 10.26 9.28 9.21
CA CYS A 167 10.76 10.39 8.43
C CYS A 167 9.99 11.67 8.71
N THR A 168 10.58 12.79 8.34
CA THR A 168 9.92 14.10 8.33
C THR A 168 10.33 14.86 7.07
N THR A 169 9.58 15.91 6.75
CA THR A 169 9.92 16.87 5.71
C THR A 169 9.81 18.30 6.26
N THR A 170 10.69 19.18 5.79
CA THR A 170 10.64 20.63 6.06
C THR A 170 10.84 21.38 4.75
N THR A 171 10.03 22.40 4.50
CA THR A 171 10.10 23.27 3.32
C THR A 171 10.46 24.69 3.73
N CYS A 172 11.36 25.33 2.99
CA CYS A 172 11.84 26.69 3.26
C CYS A 172 11.75 27.52 1.98
N SER A 173 10.88 28.53 1.99
CA SER A 173 10.66 29.38 0.82
C SER A 173 11.59 30.60 0.84
N SER A 174 12.26 30.85 -0.28
CA SER A 174 12.97 32.10 -0.57
C SER A 174 12.23 32.91 -1.65
N GLN A 175 12.75 34.08 -2.05
CA GLN A 175 12.16 34.89 -3.12
C GLN A 175 12.32 34.26 -4.52
N GLU A 176 13.29 33.36 -4.72
CA GLU A 176 13.65 32.82 -6.03
C GLU A 176 13.32 31.32 -6.19
N TYR A 177 13.31 30.56 -5.10
CA TYR A 177 13.06 29.11 -5.10
C TYR A 177 12.58 28.61 -3.73
N THR A 178 11.98 27.42 -3.68
CA THR A 178 11.64 26.73 -2.43
C THR A 178 12.56 25.54 -2.24
N GLU A 179 13.26 25.50 -1.11
CA GLU A 179 14.04 24.34 -0.70
C GLU A 179 13.20 23.39 0.15
N TYR A 180 13.59 22.13 0.17
CA TYR A 180 13.07 21.17 1.12
C TYR A 180 14.15 20.20 1.59
N THR A 181 13.96 19.72 2.81
CA THR A 181 14.79 18.70 3.44
C THR A 181 13.90 17.54 3.87
N ILE A 182 14.26 16.35 3.42
CA ILE A 182 13.71 15.08 3.90
C ILE A 182 14.75 14.43 4.79
N TYR A 183 14.31 14.01 5.97
CA TYR A 183 15.17 13.39 6.95
C TYR A 183 14.48 12.19 7.60
N CYS A 184 15.11 11.03 7.52
CA CYS A 184 14.64 9.79 8.10
C CYS A 184 15.64 9.24 9.11
N LEU A 185 15.10 8.55 10.11
CA LEU A 185 15.83 7.75 11.07
C LEU A 185 15.33 6.32 11.01
N THR A 186 16.24 5.36 11.23
CA THR A 186 15.88 3.97 11.52
C THR A 186 16.19 3.63 12.98
N ASN A 187 15.70 2.48 13.46
CA ASN A 187 15.98 2.01 14.81
C ASN A 187 17.31 1.24 14.96
N GLN A 188 18.17 1.23 13.93
CA GLN A 188 19.49 0.62 13.98
C GLN A 188 20.57 1.65 13.66
N ARG A 189 21.77 1.50 14.23
CA ARG A 189 22.91 2.35 13.85
C ARG A 189 23.25 2.23 12.38
N SER A 190 23.94 3.24 11.83
CA SER A 190 24.48 3.12 10.47
C SER A 190 25.47 1.97 10.37
N LEU A 191 25.35 1.20 9.30
CA LEU A 191 26.36 0.24 8.88
C LEU A 191 27.55 0.96 8.26
N GLU A 192 28.73 0.36 8.43
CA GLU A 192 30.00 0.81 7.86
C GLU A 192 30.48 -0.17 6.77
N VAL A 193 31.41 0.28 5.93
CA VAL A 193 32.01 -0.57 4.89
C VAL A 193 32.66 -1.82 5.50
N GLY A 194 32.35 -2.98 4.93
CA GLY A 194 32.81 -4.29 5.39
C GLY A 194 31.90 -4.97 6.41
N GLU A 195 30.89 -4.27 6.94
CA GLU A 195 29.92 -4.87 7.86
C GLU A 195 28.87 -5.72 7.13
N THR A 196 28.43 -6.77 7.81
CA THR A 196 27.38 -7.68 7.32
C THR A 196 26.04 -6.98 7.32
N ILE A 197 25.36 -7.02 6.17
CA ILE A 197 23.99 -6.56 6.00
C ILE A 197 23.05 -7.71 6.31
N TYR A 198 23.24 -8.87 5.70
CA TYR A 198 22.47 -10.08 5.98
C TYR A 198 23.27 -11.36 5.70
N GLU A 199 22.91 -12.43 6.41
CA GLU A 199 23.43 -13.78 6.19
C GLU A 199 22.72 -14.43 5.00
N LYS A 200 23.45 -15.13 4.14
CA LYS A 200 22.86 -15.90 3.04
C LYS A 200 22.01 -17.05 3.57
N GLY A 201 20.97 -17.41 2.82
CA GLY A 201 20.08 -18.51 3.17
C GLY A 201 19.23 -18.98 1.99
N ASN A 202 18.14 -19.67 2.31
CA ASN A 202 17.34 -20.42 1.33
C ASN A 202 16.14 -19.64 0.76
N GLY A 203 16.12 -18.32 0.81
CA GLY A 203 15.00 -17.56 0.26
C GLY A 203 13.88 -17.27 1.26
N GLY A 204 14.16 -17.42 2.56
CA GLY A 204 13.20 -17.34 3.64
C GLY A 204 13.81 -17.87 4.95
N CYS A 205 13.19 -17.48 6.06
CA CYS A 205 13.67 -17.79 7.40
C CYS A 205 13.40 -19.24 7.79
N ASP A 206 14.47 -19.97 8.13
CA ASP A 206 14.46 -21.35 8.62
C ASP A 206 13.65 -21.52 9.93
N SER A 207 13.46 -20.42 10.68
CA SER A 207 12.73 -20.36 11.95
C SER A 207 11.61 -19.31 12.00
N CYS A 208 11.17 -18.79 10.85
CA CYS A 208 9.98 -17.93 10.86
C CYS A 208 8.71 -18.73 11.18
N PRO A 209 7.68 -18.06 11.72
CA PRO A 209 6.35 -18.65 11.79
C PRO A 209 5.98 -19.20 10.41
N ARG A 210 5.50 -20.45 10.37
CA ARG A 210 5.08 -21.14 9.14
C ARG A 210 4.35 -20.16 8.23
N THR A 211 4.64 -20.16 6.93
CA THR A 211 3.98 -19.25 5.97
C THR A 211 2.47 -19.52 5.82
N ASN A 212 1.92 -20.50 6.56
CA ASN A 212 0.52 -20.87 6.60
C ASN A 212 0.05 -21.14 8.05
N THR A 213 0.15 -20.14 8.93
CA THR A 213 -0.37 -20.23 10.31
C THR A 213 -1.82 -19.81 10.42
N ALA A 214 -2.31 -18.87 9.59
CA ALA A 214 -3.67 -18.35 9.72
C ALA A 214 -4.75 -19.38 9.32
N CYS A 215 -4.48 -20.17 8.28
CA CYS A 215 -5.38 -21.24 7.81
C CYS A 215 -4.57 -22.52 7.54
N PRO A 216 -4.09 -23.22 8.58
CA PRO A 216 -3.10 -24.30 8.45
C PRO A 216 -3.62 -25.50 7.65
N SER A 217 -4.94 -25.70 7.58
CA SER A 217 -5.59 -26.76 6.80
C SER A 217 -5.69 -26.46 5.30
N ASN A 218 -5.41 -25.22 4.88
CA ASN A 218 -5.57 -24.77 3.50
C ASN A 218 -4.20 -24.71 2.82
N GLU A 219 -3.96 -25.59 1.84
CA GLU A 219 -2.74 -25.59 1.03
C GLU A 219 -2.84 -24.66 -0.19
N GLY A 220 -1.70 -24.18 -0.70
CA GLY A 220 -1.65 -23.31 -1.88
C GLY A 220 -1.86 -21.82 -1.61
N MET A 221 -2.02 -21.43 -0.34
CA MET A 221 -2.04 -20.04 0.12
C MET A 221 -1.07 -19.83 1.26
N THR A 222 -0.59 -18.59 1.42
CA THR A 222 0.27 -18.18 2.53
C THR A 222 -0.32 -16.97 3.24
N ASP A 223 0.05 -16.78 4.51
CA ASP A 223 -0.40 -15.65 5.34
C ASP A 223 -0.11 -14.31 4.66
N LYS A 224 1.04 -14.20 3.97
CA LYS A 224 1.39 -13.01 3.17
C LYS A 224 0.40 -12.75 2.02
N LEU A 225 -0.01 -13.79 1.29
CA LEU A 225 -0.99 -13.63 0.21
C LEU A 225 -2.39 -13.30 0.77
N ARG A 226 -2.75 -13.90 1.92
CA ARG A 226 -4.00 -13.58 2.63
C ARG A 226 -4.07 -12.12 3.05
N MET A 227 -3.00 -11.63 3.70
CA MET A 227 -2.85 -10.23 4.07
C MET A 227 -2.92 -9.34 2.83
N HIS A 228 -2.19 -9.68 1.77
CA HIS A 228 -2.21 -8.86 0.56
C HIS A 228 -3.60 -8.73 -0.07
N PHE A 229 -4.37 -9.82 -0.16
CA PHE A 229 -5.78 -9.74 -0.58
C PHE A 229 -6.62 -8.88 0.37
N LYS A 230 -6.56 -9.14 1.68
CA LYS A 230 -7.34 -8.42 2.70
C LYS A 230 -7.07 -6.93 2.69
N ASP A 231 -5.80 -6.55 2.73
CA ASP A 231 -5.36 -5.17 2.90
C ASP A 231 -5.64 -4.35 1.64
N THR A 232 -5.42 -4.93 0.45
CA THR A 232 -5.78 -4.25 -0.82
C THR A 232 -7.28 -4.05 -1.00
N HIS A 233 -8.13 -4.91 -0.43
CA HIS A 233 -9.58 -4.71 -0.38
C HIS A 233 -9.97 -3.63 0.63
N ASN A 234 -9.43 -3.70 1.85
CA ASN A 234 -9.76 -2.74 2.91
C ASN A 234 -9.27 -1.32 2.58
N PHE A 235 -8.10 -1.17 1.97
CA PHE A 235 -7.62 0.10 1.42
C PHE A 235 -8.65 0.72 0.46
N ARG A 236 -9.13 -0.06 -0.51
CA ARG A 236 -10.15 0.38 -1.48
C ARG A 236 -11.49 0.73 -0.82
N ARG A 237 -11.90 -0.06 0.18
CA ARG A 237 -13.12 0.22 0.96
C ARG A 237 -12.99 1.50 1.78
N SER A 238 -11.83 1.77 2.36
CA SER A 238 -11.50 3.02 3.07
C SER A 238 -11.60 4.21 2.12
N GLU A 239 -10.93 4.15 0.97
CA GLU A 239 -10.97 5.20 -0.05
C GLU A 239 -12.40 5.49 -0.54
N LEU A 240 -13.23 4.45 -0.69
CA LEU A 240 -14.65 4.63 -0.99
C LEU A 240 -15.43 5.24 0.17
N ALA A 241 -15.15 4.83 1.40
CA ALA A 241 -15.80 5.36 2.59
C ALA A 241 -15.57 6.87 2.73
N PHE A 242 -14.36 7.34 2.45
CA PHE A 242 -14.00 8.77 2.40
C PHE A 242 -14.42 9.49 1.11
N GLY A 243 -15.08 8.81 0.16
CA GLY A 243 -15.57 9.44 -1.06
C GLY A 243 -14.46 9.80 -2.06
N ARG A 244 -13.31 9.14 -2.01
CA ARG A 244 -12.13 9.39 -2.86
C ARG A 244 -12.14 8.59 -4.17
N ILE A 245 -13.24 7.88 -4.46
CA ILE A 245 -13.37 7.05 -5.67
C ILE A 245 -14.13 7.78 -6.76
N GLN A 246 -13.45 8.09 -7.86
CA GLN A 246 -14.05 8.63 -9.08
C GLN A 246 -14.84 7.56 -9.84
N LYS A 247 -15.99 7.95 -10.40
CA LYS A 247 -16.77 7.13 -11.35
C LYS A 247 -16.47 7.52 -12.80
N ASN A 248 -17.10 6.81 -13.72
CA ASN A 248 -16.87 6.93 -15.18
C ASN A 248 -17.05 8.32 -15.81
N ASN A 249 -17.61 9.30 -15.09
CA ASN A 249 -17.75 10.68 -15.57
C ASN A 249 -16.84 11.67 -14.83
N GLY A 250 -15.82 11.19 -14.11
CA GLY A 250 -14.86 12.00 -13.35
C GLY A 250 -15.36 12.47 -11.98
N ASN A 251 -16.68 12.48 -11.74
CA ASN A 251 -17.22 12.85 -10.44
C ASN A 251 -16.98 11.74 -9.40
N TYR A 252 -16.83 12.13 -8.13
CA TYR A 252 -16.67 11.19 -7.03
C TYR A 252 -17.98 10.46 -6.67
N LEU A 253 -17.83 9.25 -6.13
CA LEU A 253 -18.89 8.52 -5.44
C LEU A 253 -19.15 9.14 -4.05
N PRO A 254 -20.37 9.03 -3.51
CA PRO A 254 -20.65 9.54 -2.16
C PRO A 254 -19.86 8.76 -1.11
N THR A 255 -19.54 9.40 0.01
CA THR A 255 -18.95 8.77 1.21
C THR A 255 -19.85 7.65 1.73
N ALA A 256 -19.27 6.68 2.43
CA ALA A 256 -20.00 5.56 3.02
C ALA A 256 -20.03 5.65 4.54
N GLY A 257 -21.24 5.74 5.12
CA GLY A 257 -21.37 5.83 6.58
C GLY A 257 -21.23 4.50 7.31
N ASN A 258 -21.37 3.37 6.61
CA ASN A 258 -21.49 2.03 7.22
C ASN A 258 -20.53 0.97 6.62
N MET A 259 -19.42 1.37 6.01
CA MET A 259 -18.51 0.45 5.34
C MET A 259 -17.73 -0.38 6.35
N PHE A 260 -17.91 -1.70 6.40
CA PHE A 260 -17.16 -2.52 7.35
C PHE A 260 -15.76 -2.90 6.88
N LYS A 261 -14.85 -3.07 7.83
CA LYS A 261 -13.55 -3.71 7.61
C LYS A 261 -13.76 -5.19 7.31
N LEU A 262 -13.09 -5.70 6.28
CA LEU A 262 -13.10 -7.11 5.95
C LEU A 262 -12.13 -7.87 6.83
N GLU A 263 -12.61 -8.97 7.40
CA GLU A 263 -11.84 -9.98 8.09
C GLU A 263 -11.58 -11.18 7.18
N TYR A 264 -10.47 -11.87 7.40
CA TYR A 264 -10.12 -13.05 6.61
C TYR A 264 -10.82 -14.29 7.15
N ASN A 265 -11.33 -15.15 6.27
CA ASN A 265 -12.04 -16.37 6.65
C ASN A 265 -11.52 -17.58 5.88
N CYS A 266 -11.02 -18.58 6.62
CA CYS A 266 -10.39 -19.77 6.06
C CYS A 266 -11.35 -20.69 5.29
N GLU A 267 -12.63 -20.76 5.65
CA GLU A 267 -13.63 -21.57 4.94
C GLU A 267 -13.96 -20.98 3.56
N LEU A 268 -14.05 -19.64 3.49
CA LEU A 268 -14.19 -18.94 2.21
C LEU A 268 -12.95 -19.13 1.32
N GLU A 269 -11.76 -19.12 1.92
CA GLU A 269 -10.50 -19.42 1.22
C GLU A 269 -10.49 -20.85 0.69
N ALA A 270 -10.85 -21.85 1.51
CA ALA A 270 -10.91 -23.25 1.08
C ALA A 270 -11.79 -23.40 -0.17
N GLY A 271 -12.97 -22.77 -0.15
CA GLY A 271 -13.85 -22.74 -1.31
C GLY A 271 -13.27 -22.01 -2.53
N ALA A 272 -12.46 -20.97 -2.33
CA ALA A 272 -11.76 -20.26 -3.39
C ALA A 272 -10.60 -21.11 -3.98
N ILE A 273 -9.85 -21.83 -3.14
CA ILE A 273 -8.80 -22.78 -3.54
C ILE A 273 -9.39 -23.88 -4.42
N GLU A 274 -10.49 -24.51 -3.97
CA GLU A 274 -11.18 -25.55 -4.72
C GLU A 274 -11.60 -25.09 -6.11
N ARG A 275 -11.96 -23.81 -6.25
CA ARG A 275 -12.31 -23.23 -7.55
C ARG A 275 -11.08 -22.85 -8.38
N ALA A 276 -10.08 -22.21 -7.78
CA ALA A 276 -8.90 -21.72 -8.50
C ALA A 276 -8.06 -22.87 -9.08
N LYS A 277 -7.89 -23.96 -8.33
CA LYS A 277 -7.10 -25.13 -8.75
C LYS A 277 -7.67 -25.86 -9.98
N GLN A 278 -8.95 -25.68 -10.28
CA GLN A 278 -9.59 -26.22 -11.48
C GLN A 278 -9.26 -25.43 -12.75
N CYS A 279 -8.50 -24.33 -12.65
CA CYS A 279 -8.18 -23.43 -13.76
C CYS A 279 -9.39 -23.01 -14.61
N PRO A 280 -10.52 -22.61 -14.00
CA PRO A 280 -11.76 -22.39 -14.73
C PRO A 280 -11.68 -21.20 -15.68
N ARG A 281 -12.59 -21.17 -16.66
CA ARG A 281 -12.76 -20.05 -17.59
C ARG A 281 -13.74 -18.99 -17.08
N LEU A 282 -14.60 -19.36 -16.14
CA LEU A 282 -15.68 -18.51 -15.61
C LEU A 282 -15.77 -18.64 -14.09
N LYS A 283 -16.41 -17.66 -13.44
CA LYS A 283 -16.80 -17.76 -12.03
C LYS A 283 -17.77 -18.93 -11.78
N SER A 284 -17.82 -19.45 -10.56
CA SER A 284 -18.77 -20.49 -10.16
C SER A 284 -20.20 -19.96 -10.14
N ALA A 285 -21.17 -20.85 -10.40
CA ALA A 285 -22.59 -20.51 -10.36
C ALA A 285 -23.01 -20.12 -8.93
N GLN A 286 -23.90 -19.14 -8.80
CA GLN A 286 -24.34 -18.71 -7.47
C GLN A 286 -25.08 -19.80 -6.68
N SER A 287 -25.77 -20.72 -7.38
CA SER A 287 -26.46 -21.87 -6.79
C SER A 287 -25.51 -22.86 -6.13
N SER A 288 -24.25 -22.96 -6.56
CA SER A 288 -23.24 -23.83 -5.94
C SER A 288 -22.58 -23.22 -4.71
N ARG A 289 -22.93 -21.99 -4.34
CA ARG A 289 -22.41 -21.27 -3.18
C ARG A 289 -23.47 -20.34 -2.55
N PRO A 290 -24.56 -20.89 -1.99
CA PRO A 290 -25.64 -20.10 -1.42
C PRO A 290 -25.11 -19.09 -0.37
N GLY A 291 -25.54 -17.83 -0.47
CA GLY A 291 -25.14 -16.77 0.48
C GLY A 291 -23.71 -16.25 0.35
N ILE A 292 -22.87 -16.84 -0.52
CA ILE A 292 -21.46 -16.44 -0.71
C ILE A 292 -21.28 -15.76 -2.06
N GLY A 293 -20.69 -14.56 -2.06
CA GLY A 293 -20.32 -13.81 -3.27
C GLY A 293 -19.01 -14.31 -3.88
N GLU A 294 -18.74 -13.98 -5.14
CA GLU A 294 -17.48 -14.36 -5.77
C GLU A 294 -17.04 -13.36 -6.84
N ASN A 295 -15.78 -12.95 -6.73
CA ASN A 295 -15.03 -12.33 -7.80
C ASN A 295 -14.05 -13.35 -8.39
N PHE A 296 -13.88 -13.28 -9.70
CA PHE A 296 -13.05 -14.18 -10.50
C PHE A 296 -12.29 -13.36 -11.53
N ARG A 297 -11.02 -13.68 -11.73
CA ARG A 297 -10.21 -13.11 -12.82
C ARG A 297 -9.19 -14.13 -13.28
N ARG A 298 -8.95 -14.09 -14.59
CA ARG A 298 -7.83 -14.74 -15.25
C ARG A 298 -6.95 -13.65 -15.86
N ILE A 299 -5.64 -13.72 -15.63
CA ILE A 299 -4.67 -12.80 -16.22
C ILE A 299 -3.52 -13.61 -16.87
N PRO A 300 -3.14 -13.32 -18.12
CA PRO A 300 -2.04 -14.00 -18.78
C PRO A 300 -0.72 -13.79 -18.04
N ILE A 301 0.09 -14.85 -17.92
CA ILE A 301 1.44 -14.75 -17.35
C ILE A 301 2.32 -13.83 -18.21
N THR A 302 2.07 -13.79 -19.52
CA THR A 302 2.80 -12.98 -20.51
C THR A 302 2.61 -11.47 -20.34
N GLU A 303 1.64 -11.03 -19.53
CA GLU A 303 1.47 -9.60 -19.19
C GLU A 303 2.51 -9.11 -18.15
N GLY A 304 3.44 -9.97 -17.70
CA GLY A 304 4.61 -9.57 -16.92
C GLY A 304 4.40 -9.57 -15.40
N PHE A 305 3.77 -10.63 -14.87
CA PHE A 305 3.57 -10.81 -13.41
C PHE A 305 4.50 -11.90 -12.87
N PRO A 306 5.72 -11.55 -12.42
CA PRO A 306 6.73 -12.54 -12.02
C PRO A 306 6.33 -13.29 -10.74
N THR A 307 5.47 -12.70 -9.89
CA THR A 307 5.04 -13.32 -8.64
C THR A 307 3.52 -13.38 -8.48
N TYR A 308 3.04 -14.27 -7.60
CA TYR A 308 1.64 -14.28 -7.17
C TYR A 308 1.20 -12.94 -6.57
N ARG A 309 2.09 -12.22 -5.88
CA ARG A 309 1.76 -10.92 -5.29
C ARG A 309 1.46 -9.88 -6.37
N ASP A 310 2.28 -9.81 -7.41
CA ASP A 310 2.07 -8.88 -8.54
C ASP A 310 0.78 -9.21 -9.28
N ALA A 311 0.53 -10.50 -9.51
CA ALA A 311 -0.70 -10.99 -10.09
C ALA A 311 -1.94 -10.62 -9.25
N ILE A 312 -1.86 -10.76 -7.91
CA ILE A 312 -2.95 -10.35 -7.00
C ILE A 312 -3.19 -8.84 -7.09
N LYS A 313 -2.14 -8.02 -7.00
CA LYS A 313 -2.25 -6.55 -7.08
C LYS A 313 -2.99 -6.14 -8.34
N GLU A 314 -2.64 -6.75 -9.48
CA GLU A 314 -3.30 -6.46 -10.75
C GLU A 314 -4.75 -6.94 -10.77
N VAL A 315 -5.02 -8.17 -10.32
CA VAL A 315 -6.38 -8.72 -10.27
C VAL A 315 -7.31 -7.83 -9.45
N VAL A 316 -6.91 -7.46 -8.23
CA VAL A 316 -7.71 -6.63 -7.33
C VAL A 316 -7.91 -5.24 -7.94
N THR A 317 -6.89 -4.70 -8.60
CA THR A 317 -6.97 -3.42 -9.32
C THR A 317 -7.98 -3.49 -10.46
N ARG A 318 -7.95 -4.55 -11.28
CA ARG A 318 -8.90 -4.75 -12.39
C ARG A 318 -10.34 -4.91 -11.90
N TRP A 319 -10.57 -5.66 -10.82
CA TRP A 319 -11.91 -5.80 -10.25
C TRP A 319 -12.49 -4.48 -9.77
N TRP A 320 -11.66 -3.61 -9.18
CA TRP A 320 -12.08 -2.31 -8.65
C TRP A 320 -12.27 -1.26 -9.74
N ASN A 321 -11.33 -1.17 -10.69
CA ASN A 321 -11.26 -0.09 -11.67
C ASN A 321 -12.40 -0.08 -12.70
N VAL A 322 -13.22 -1.14 -12.79
CA VAL A 322 -14.42 -1.16 -13.64
C VAL A 322 -15.35 0.03 -13.34
N VAL A 323 -15.36 0.54 -12.11
CA VAL A 323 -16.18 1.71 -11.70
C VAL A 323 -15.88 2.98 -12.51
N ARG A 324 -14.66 3.09 -13.05
CA ARG A 324 -14.23 4.21 -13.89
C ARG A 324 -14.61 4.04 -15.37
N HIS A 325 -15.10 2.86 -15.78
CA HIS A 325 -15.24 2.49 -17.18
C HIS A 325 -16.64 2.03 -17.58
N CYS A 326 -17.57 1.85 -16.63
CA CYS A 326 -18.92 1.41 -16.92
C CYS A 326 -19.97 2.23 -16.16
N SER A 327 -21.25 2.03 -16.51
CA SER A 327 -22.36 2.67 -15.79
C SER A 327 -22.33 2.23 -14.32
N GLY A 328 -22.11 3.20 -13.43
CA GLY A 328 -22.01 2.95 -12.00
C GLY A 328 -23.35 2.88 -11.28
N ILE A 329 -23.26 2.75 -9.95
CA ILE A 329 -24.40 2.60 -9.03
C ILE A 329 -25.13 3.90 -8.66
N GLY A 330 -24.71 5.03 -9.25
CA GLY A 330 -25.27 6.36 -8.99
C GLY A 330 -25.01 6.88 -7.57
N MET A 331 -25.52 8.07 -7.27
CA MET A 331 -25.33 8.73 -5.96
C MET A 331 -26.14 8.09 -4.82
N ALA A 332 -27.15 7.28 -5.15
CA ALA A 332 -27.86 6.50 -4.15
C ALA A 332 -27.09 5.21 -3.76
N ALA A 333 -26.00 4.89 -4.47
CA ALA A 333 -25.21 3.67 -4.28
C ALA A 333 -26.06 2.38 -4.28
N VAL A 334 -27.06 2.29 -5.15
CA VAL A 334 -27.99 1.13 -5.23
C VAL A 334 -27.56 0.18 -6.32
N PHE A 335 -27.50 -1.11 -6.01
CA PHE A 335 -27.32 -2.15 -7.00
C PHE A 335 -28.67 -2.51 -7.64
N ARG A 336 -28.82 -2.34 -8.95
CA ARG A 336 -30.07 -2.47 -9.68
C ARG A 336 -30.00 -3.60 -10.69
N GLU A 337 -31.14 -4.02 -11.21
CA GLU A 337 -31.25 -5.07 -12.23
C GLU A 337 -30.32 -4.82 -13.43
N LYS A 338 -30.21 -3.57 -13.91
CA LYS A 338 -29.33 -3.18 -15.02
C LYS A 338 -27.83 -3.44 -14.77
N HIS A 339 -27.41 -3.64 -13.52
CA HIS A 339 -26.02 -3.94 -13.18
C HIS A 339 -25.72 -5.45 -13.24
N VAL A 340 -26.74 -6.31 -13.16
CA VAL A 340 -26.59 -7.76 -13.15
C VAL A 340 -25.88 -8.21 -14.44
N GLY A 341 -24.83 -9.01 -14.30
CA GLY A 341 -24.05 -9.53 -15.42
C GLY A 341 -23.10 -8.52 -16.08
N THR A 342 -23.07 -7.26 -15.66
CA THR A 342 -22.15 -6.24 -16.21
C THR A 342 -20.80 -6.24 -15.49
N ALA A 343 -19.82 -5.48 -15.99
CA ALA A 343 -18.50 -5.37 -15.37
C ALA A 343 -18.54 -4.78 -13.94
N ILE A 344 -19.52 -3.91 -13.62
CA ILE A 344 -19.60 -3.21 -12.33
C ILE A 344 -19.71 -4.18 -11.14
N VAL A 345 -20.19 -5.41 -11.37
CA VAL A 345 -20.44 -6.41 -10.33
C VAL A 345 -19.20 -6.77 -9.52
N SER A 346 -18.00 -6.68 -10.10
CA SER A 346 -16.76 -6.95 -9.37
C SER A 346 -16.42 -5.85 -8.38
N PHE A 347 -16.60 -4.59 -8.79
CA PHE A 347 -16.44 -3.43 -7.92
C PHE A 347 -17.47 -3.46 -6.80
N THR A 348 -18.76 -3.65 -7.12
CA THR A 348 -19.82 -3.58 -6.11
C THR A 348 -19.74 -4.70 -5.08
N GLN A 349 -19.22 -5.88 -5.45
CA GLN A 349 -18.95 -6.93 -4.46
C GLN A 349 -17.84 -6.54 -3.48
N MET A 350 -16.75 -5.92 -3.96
CA MET A 350 -15.67 -5.43 -3.09
C MET A 350 -16.13 -4.27 -2.21
N ALA A 351 -16.98 -3.40 -2.77
CA ALA A 351 -17.55 -2.22 -2.11
C ALA A 351 -18.77 -2.51 -1.23
N TRP A 352 -19.19 -3.78 -1.10
CA TRP A 352 -20.42 -4.11 -0.39
C TRP A 352 -20.26 -3.92 1.12
N ALA A 353 -20.88 -2.90 1.70
CA ALA A 353 -20.66 -2.46 3.07
C ALA A 353 -20.99 -3.54 4.11
N THR A 354 -22.02 -4.36 3.87
CA THR A 354 -22.44 -5.41 4.81
C THR A 354 -21.65 -6.72 4.67
N THR A 355 -20.81 -6.87 3.65
CA THR A 355 -19.84 -7.97 3.60
C THR A 355 -18.82 -7.79 4.72
N ARG A 356 -18.54 -8.86 5.46
CA ARG A 356 -17.61 -8.90 6.61
C ARG A 356 -16.40 -9.78 6.37
N TYR A 357 -16.59 -10.87 5.65
CA TYR A 357 -15.61 -11.93 5.52
C TYR A 357 -15.13 -12.06 4.09
N LEU A 358 -13.82 -12.25 3.94
CA LEU A 358 -13.11 -12.46 2.69
C LEU A 358 -12.29 -13.73 2.77
N GLY A 359 -12.32 -14.56 1.73
CA GLY A 359 -11.35 -15.64 1.54
C GLY A 359 -11.00 -15.77 0.08
N CYS A 360 -9.71 -15.85 -0.25
CA CYS A 360 -9.24 -15.75 -1.62
C CYS A 360 -8.18 -16.80 -1.93
N SER A 361 -8.05 -17.15 -3.21
CA SER A 361 -7.00 -18.00 -3.71
C SER A 361 -6.50 -17.48 -5.05
N ILE A 362 -5.23 -17.75 -5.35
CA ILE A 362 -4.65 -17.57 -6.67
C ILE A 362 -3.87 -18.83 -7.04
N ALA A 363 -4.08 -19.33 -8.26
CA ALA A 363 -3.40 -20.50 -8.78
C ALA A 363 -2.76 -20.17 -10.14
N LYS A 364 -1.57 -20.72 -10.38
CA LYS A 364 -0.93 -20.68 -11.70
C LYS A 364 -1.46 -21.84 -12.55
N CYS A 365 -2.08 -21.50 -13.66
CA CYS A 365 -2.49 -22.41 -14.73
C CYS A 365 -1.43 -22.42 -15.84
N GLU A 366 -1.64 -23.17 -16.93
CA GLU A 366 -0.66 -23.30 -18.02
C GLU A 366 -0.13 -21.95 -18.54
N SER A 367 -1.03 -21.02 -18.89
CA SER A 367 -0.69 -19.73 -19.49
C SER A 367 -1.12 -18.51 -18.66
N ASP A 368 -1.78 -18.72 -17.52
CA ASP A 368 -2.47 -17.67 -16.79
C ASP A 368 -2.35 -17.84 -15.28
N TYR A 369 -2.50 -16.74 -14.53
CA TYR A 369 -2.94 -16.81 -13.15
C TYR A 369 -4.46 -16.73 -13.08
N VAL A 370 -5.05 -17.58 -12.24
CA VAL A 370 -6.48 -17.59 -11.93
C VAL A 370 -6.66 -17.22 -10.46
N ALA A 371 -7.35 -16.11 -10.21
CA ALA A 371 -7.66 -15.62 -8.88
C ALA A 371 -9.17 -15.67 -8.62
N VAL A 372 -9.51 -16.13 -7.42
CA VAL A 372 -10.89 -16.25 -6.92
C VAL A 372 -10.94 -15.63 -5.54
N CYS A 373 -11.87 -14.71 -5.29
CA CYS A 373 -12.19 -14.23 -3.95
C CYS A 373 -13.65 -14.48 -3.65
N ARG A 374 -13.94 -14.96 -2.45
CA ARG A 374 -15.28 -15.22 -1.92
C ARG A 374 -15.60 -14.29 -0.77
N TYR A 375 -16.87 -13.90 -0.69
CA TYR A 375 -17.34 -12.81 0.18
C TYR A 375 -18.58 -13.25 0.97
N GLN A 376 -18.59 -13.01 2.28
CA GLN A 376 -19.76 -13.32 3.11
C GLN A 376 -20.09 -12.19 4.10
N PRO A 377 -21.39 -11.84 4.28
CA PRO A 377 -22.49 -12.19 3.39
C PRO A 377 -22.25 -11.69 1.96
N ARG A 378 -22.85 -12.37 0.97
CA ARG A 378 -22.71 -11.96 -0.44
C ARG A 378 -23.23 -10.54 -0.66
N GLY A 379 -22.61 -9.86 -1.61
CA GLY A 379 -23.15 -8.62 -2.14
C GLY A 379 -23.98 -8.84 -3.40
N ASN A 380 -24.14 -7.75 -4.15
CA ASN A 380 -24.82 -7.71 -5.44
C ASN A 380 -26.26 -8.26 -5.35
N ILE A 381 -26.98 -7.84 -4.31
CA ILE A 381 -28.42 -8.09 -4.18
C ILE A 381 -29.16 -6.94 -4.86
N VAL A 382 -30.10 -7.31 -5.74
CA VAL A 382 -30.86 -6.34 -6.53
C VAL A 382 -31.76 -5.51 -5.62
N GLU A 383 -31.78 -4.20 -5.88
CA GLU A 383 -32.46 -3.14 -5.12
C GLU A 383 -31.91 -2.88 -3.70
N GLU A 384 -30.79 -3.50 -3.32
CA GLU A 384 -30.09 -3.15 -2.09
C GLU A 384 -28.99 -2.10 -2.32
N ASN A 385 -28.67 -1.36 -1.26
CA ASN A 385 -27.53 -0.45 -1.23
C ASN A 385 -26.22 -1.25 -1.21
N VAL A 386 -25.31 -0.92 -2.13
CA VAL A 386 -23.91 -1.38 -2.06
C VAL A 386 -23.29 -0.89 -0.75
N TYR A 387 -23.54 0.36 -0.40
CA TYR A 387 -23.26 0.96 0.90
C TYR A 387 -24.27 2.07 1.15
N LYS A 388 -24.44 2.49 2.41
CA LYS A 388 -25.33 3.61 2.75
C LYS A 388 -24.57 4.92 2.60
N PRO A 389 -24.95 5.81 1.66
CA PRO A 389 -24.37 7.14 1.56
C PRO A 389 -24.55 7.90 2.87
N GLY A 390 -23.49 8.54 3.35
CA GLY A 390 -23.50 9.29 4.60
C GLY A 390 -22.08 9.61 5.07
N THR A 391 -21.96 10.50 6.05
CA THR A 391 -20.65 10.84 6.63
C THR A 391 -19.97 9.57 7.14
N THR A 392 -18.69 9.40 6.82
CA THR A 392 -17.88 8.24 7.21
C THR A 392 -18.06 7.90 8.69
N CYS A 393 -18.12 6.62 9.01
CA CYS A 393 -18.36 6.07 10.36
C CYS A 393 -19.73 6.34 11.01
N THR A 394 -20.55 7.27 10.52
CA THR A 394 -21.77 7.70 11.25
C THR A 394 -22.90 6.67 11.32
N LEU A 395 -22.81 5.61 10.51
CA LEU A 395 -23.78 4.53 10.44
C LEU A 395 -23.18 3.17 10.84
N CYS A 396 -22.04 3.17 11.55
CA CYS A 396 -21.51 1.98 12.19
C CYS A 396 -22.36 1.60 13.41
N THR A 397 -22.59 0.29 13.62
CA THR A 397 -23.43 -0.22 14.71
C THR A 397 -22.68 -0.40 16.03
N THR A 398 -21.37 -0.62 15.96
CA THR A 398 -20.50 -1.01 17.08
C THR A 398 -19.43 0.05 17.31
N SER A 399 -18.42 0.06 16.45
CA SER A 399 -17.32 1.03 16.49
C SER A 399 -16.81 1.30 15.08
N CYS A 400 -15.93 2.29 14.94
CA CYS A 400 -15.27 2.62 13.70
C CYS A 400 -13.77 2.77 13.93
N ASP A 401 -12.98 2.25 13.01
CA ASP A 401 -11.59 2.62 12.79
C ASP A 401 -11.60 3.95 12.02
N THR A 402 -11.50 5.08 12.74
CA THR A 402 -11.69 6.41 12.17
C THR A 402 -10.60 6.81 11.18
N ASN A 403 -9.41 6.23 11.29
CA ASN A 403 -8.30 6.47 10.36
C ASN A 403 -8.62 5.82 9.00
N LEU A 404 -9.21 4.62 9.03
CA LEU A 404 -9.61 3.91 7.81
C LEU A 404 -11.04 4.22 7.36
N GLY A 405 -11.85 4.88 8.18
CA GLY A 405 -13.26 5.10 7.88
C GLY A 405 -14.08 3.81 7.78
N LEU A 406 -13.64 2.74 8.47
CA LEU A 406 -14.23 1.40 8.38
C LEU A 406 -14.86 0.98 9.71
N CYS A 407 -16.11 0.52 9.68
CA CYS A 407 -16.79 -0.09 10.82
C CYS A 407 -16.14 -1.41 11.22
N LEU A 408 -16.16 -1.71 12.52
CA LEU A 408 -15.64 -2.95 13.11
C LEU A 408 -16.77 -3.90 13.50
#